data_AF-A0A3B8JTD1-F1
#
_entry.id   AF-A0A3B8JTD1-F1
#
_cell.length_a   1.000
_cell.length_b   1.000
_cell.length_c   1.000
_cell.angle_alpha   90.00
_cell.angle_beta   90.00
_cell.angle_gamma   90.00
#
_symmetry.space_group_name_H-M   'P 1'
#
loop_
_entity.id
_entity.type
_entity.pdbx_description
1 polymer ?
#
loop_
_entity_poly.entity_id
_entity_poly.type
_entity_poly.pdbx_seq_one_letter_code
_entity_poly.pdbx_strand_id
1 'polypeptide(L)'
;SILAGVSLSQLETAFGHQPVIRAMPNTPATVGAGITAIASSKTVTKSHIEQATAIFQAVGEVVEVPEYLMDAVTGLSGSGPAYVAVMIEALADG
;
A
#
# COMPACT_ATOMS: atom_id res chain seq x y z
N SER A 1 -2.32 -9.24 -0.34
CA SER A 1 -2.06 -9.07 -1.78
C SER A 1 -1.41 -7.72 -2.02
N ILE A 2 -0.35 -7.66 -2.83
CA ILE A 2 0.31 -6.40 -3.25
C ILE A 2 -0.01 -6.02 -4.70
N LEU A 3 -1.01 -6.69 -5.30
CA LEU A 3 -1.35 -6.50 -6.71
C LEU A 3 -2.08 -5.17 -6.93
N ALA A 4 -1.42 -4.25 -7.64
CA ALA A 4 -2.04 -3.01 -8.08
C ALA A 4 -3.24 -3.29 -9.00
N GLY A 5 -4.32 -2.52 -8.83
CA GLY A 5 -5.52 -2.62 -9.67
C GLY A 5 -6.41 -3.86 -9.46
N VAL A 6 -6.08 -4.76 -8.53
CA VAL A 6 -6.92 -5.94 -8.22
C VAL A 6 -7.69 -5.72 -6.92
N SER A 7 -9.02 -5.59 -6.99
CA SER A 7 -9.88 -5.28 -5.84
C SER A 7 -9.99 -6.43 -4.84
N LEU A 8 -10.43 -6.11 -3.60
CA LEU A 8 -10.77 -7.12 -2.59
C LEU A 8 -11.84 -8.09 -3.10
N SER A 9 -12.86 -7.61 -3.81
CA SER A 9 -13.92 -8.47 -4.35
C SER A 9 -13.41 -9.49 -5.39
N GLN A 10 -12.46 -9.09 -6.24
CA GLN A 10 -11.81 -10.00 -7.18
C GLN A 10 -10.99 -11.08 -6.46
N LEU A 11 -10.26 -10.68 -5.41
CA LEU A 11 -9.49 -11.60 -4.58
C LEU A 11 -10.39 -12.57 -3.80
N GLU A 12 -11.45 -12.08 -3.17
CA GLU A 12 -12.40 -12.92 -2.43
C GLU A 12 -13.09 -13.93 -3.34
N THR A 13 -13.44 -13.53 -4.58
CA THR A 13 -14.03 -14.42 -5.58
C THR A 13 -13.03 -15.51 -6.02
N ALA A 14 -11.77 -15.15 -6.24
CA ALA A 14 -10.73 -16.08 -6.68
C ALA A 14 -10.31 -17.08 -5.60
N PHE A 15 -10.34 -16.68 -4.32
CA PHE A 15 -9.81 -17.47 -3.20
C PHE A 15 -10.88 -17.97 -2.21
N GLY A 16 -12.17 -17.81 -2.51
CA GLY A 16 -13.26 -18.40 -1.73
C GLY A 16 -13.50 -17.72 -0.37
N HIS A 17 -13.62 -16.39 -0.35
CA HIS A 17 -13.97 -15.59 0.84
C HIS A 17 -13.00 -15.70 2.04
N GLN A 18 -11.74 -16.07 1.78
CA GLN A 18 -10.69 -16.05 2.79
C GLN A 18 -10.42 -14.62 3.29
N PRO A 19 -9.85 -14.44 4.51
CA PRO A 19 -9.37 -13.15 4.97
C PRO A 19 -8.30 -12.60 4.03
N VAL A 20 -8.55 -11.41 3.45
CA VAL A 20 -7.62 -10.77 2.51
C VAL A 20 -7.31 -9.36 2.98
N ILE A 21 -6.01 -9.06 3.08
CA ILE A 21 -5.51 -7.69 3.22
C ILE A 21 -4.83 -7.31 1.91
N ARG A 22 -5.27 -6.22 1.27
CA ARG A 22 -4.53 -5.55 0.20
C ARG A 22 -3.52 -4.61 0.83
N ALA A 23 -2.32 -4.58 0.29
CA ALA A 23 -1.25 -3.70 0.71
C ALA A 23 -0.65 -3.01 -0.53
N MET A 24 -0.46 -1.70 -0.48
CA MET A 24 0.18 -0.92 -1.54
C MET A 24 1.45 -0.27 -0.98
N PRO A 25 2.59 -0.99 -0.98
CA PRO A 25 3.88 -0.39 -0.67
C PRO A 25 4.36 0.49 -1.83
N ASN A 26 5.35 1.35 -1.57
CA ASN A 26 6.02 2.15 -2.59
C ASN A 26 7.53 1.85 -2.66
N THR A 27 8.20 2.31 -3.72
CA THR A 27 9.63 2.03 -3.99
C THR A 27 10.59 2.37 -2.84
N PRO A 28 10.38 3.46 -2.06
CA PRO A 28 11.19 3.77 -0.88
C PRO A 28 11.21 2.70 0.22
N ALA A 29 10.29 1.71 0.19
CA ALA A 29 10.35 0.56 1.08
C ALA A 29 11.67 -0.21 0.98
N THR A 30 12.35 -0.17 -0.18
CA THR A 30 13.67 -0.80 -0.40
C THR A 30 14.79 -0.22 0.48
N VAL A 31 14.62 1.01 0.97
CA VAL A 31 15.56 1.70 1.86
C VAL A 31 14.97 1.94 3.26
N GLY A 32 13.87 1.27 3.59
CA GLY A 32 13.20 1.37 4.90
C GLY A 32 12.42 2.67 5.13
N ALA A 33 12.24 3.50 4.11
CA ALA A 33 11.51 4.76 4.18
C ALA A 33 10.17 4.68 3.42
N GLY A 34 9.60 3.47 3.34
CA GLY A 34 8.35 3.22 2.62
C GLY A 34 7.12 3.77 3.33
N ILE A 35 6.05 3.92 2.57
CA ILE A 35 4.70 4.05 3.11
C ILE A 35 3.88 2.94 2.46
N THR A 36 3.22 2.13 3.28
CA THR A 36 2.33 1.06 2.84
C THR A 36 0.90 1.37 3.28
N ALA A 37 0.01 1.58 2.33
CA ALA A 37 -1.41 1.60 2.66
C ALA A 37 -1.97 0.18 2.70
N ILE A 38 -2.83 -0.12 3.67
CA ILE A 38 -3.52 -1.41 3.76
C ILE A 38 -5.04 -1.23 3.75
N ALA A 39 -5.73 -2.16 3.10
CA ALA A 39 -7.18 -2.27 3.10
C ALA A 39 -7.61 -3.71 3.37
N SER A 40 -8.59 -3.88 4.25
CA SER A 40 -8.95 -5.16 4.86
C SER A 40 -10.31 -5.64 4.35
N SER A 41 -10.42 -6.94 4.01
CA SER A 41 -11.72 -7.56 3.72
C SER A 41 -12.56 -7.75 4.99
N LYS A 42 -13.86 -8.02 4.83
CA LYS A 42 -14.77 -8.13 5.99
C LYS A 42 -14.46 -9.32 6.90
N THR A 43 -13.78 -10.34 6.38
CA THR A 43 -13.40 -11.55 7.12
C THR A 43 -12.05 -11.43 7.83
N VAL A 44 -11.37 -10.28 7.69
CA VAL A 44 -10.11 -9.98 8.37
C VAL A 44 -10.36 -9.68 9.85
N THR A 45 -9.54 -10.28 10.71
CA THR A 45 -9.57 -10.04 12.15
C THR A 45 -8.53 -9.00 12.54
N LYS A 46 -8.66 -8.43 13.75
CA LYS A 46 -7.65 -7.49 14.29
C LYS A 46 -6.25 -8.11 14.35
N SER A 47 -6.14 -9.40 14.67
CA SER A 47 -4.86 -10.10 14.72
C SER A 47 -4.21 -10.19 13.33
N HIS A 48 -4.99 -10.38 12.27
CA HIS A 48 -4.46 -10.35 10.90
C HIS A 48 -3.94 -8.95 10.52
N ILE A 49 -4.63 -7.90 10.93
CA ILE A 49 -4.20 -6.50 10.70
C ILE A 49 -2.89 -6.26 11.43
N GLU A 50 -2.81 -6.60 12.72
CA GLU A 50 -1.59 -6.44 13.53
C GLU A 50 -0.39 -7.17 12.91
N GLN A 51 -0.59 -8.40 12.41
CA GLN A 51 0.45 -9.15 11.71
C GLN A 51 0.89 -8.46 10.41
N ALA A 52 -0.05 -8.03 9.56
CA ALA A 52 0.27 -7.34 8.32
C ALA A 52 0.99 -6.00 8.59
N THR A 53 0.52 -5.23 9.57
CA THR A 53 1.15 -3.99 10.00
C THR A 53 2.57 -4.23 10.48
N ALA A 54 2.83 -5.24 11.32
CA ALA A 54 4.17 -5.56 11.79
C ALA A 54 5.13 -5.93 10.63
N ILE A 55 4.64 -6.64 9.61
CA ILE A 55 5.43 -6.99 8.42
C ILE A 55 5.85 -5.73 7.66
N PHE A 56 4.92 -4.83 7.37
CA PHE A 56 5.22 -3.64 6.57
C PHE A 56 5.90 -2.53 7.37
N GLN A 57 5.74 -2.50 8.69
CA GLN A 57 6.47 -1.59 9.57
C GLN A 57 7.99 -1.81 9.56
N ALA A 58 8.44 -3.02 9.18
CA ALA A 58 9.85 -3.30 9.01
C ALA A 58 10.50 -2.52 7.85
N VAL A 59 9.70 -1.99 6.92
CA VAL A 59 10.17 -1.28 5.72
C VAL A 59 9.61 0.14 5.60
N GLY A 60 8.96 0.66 6.64
CA GLY A 60 8.45 2.03 6.68
C GLY A 60 7.17 2.18 7.51
N GLU A 61 6.32 3.14 7.16
CA GLU A 61 5.06 3.39 7.85
C GLU A 61 3.89 2.64 7.21
N VAL A 62 2.88 2.34 8.02
CA VAL A 62 1.66 1.64 7.58
C VAL A 62 0.44 2.47 7.91
N VAL A 63 -0.43 2.67 6.92
CA VAL A 63 -1.69 3.41 7.09
C VAL A 63 -2.84 2.52 6.64
N GLU A 64 -3.84 2.35 7.50
CA GLU A 64 -5.06 1.65 7.12
C GLU A 64 -6.03 2.64 6.44
N VAL A 65 -6.55 2.26 5.28
CA VAL A 65 -7.46 3.09 4.48
C VAL A 65 -8.66 2.26 4.01
N PRO A 66 -9.81 2.90 3.77
CA PRO A 66 -10.90 2.26 3.06
C PRO A 66 -10.48 1.80 1.66
N GLU A 67 -10.99 0.63 1.22
CA GLU A 67 -10.70 0.05 -0.09
C GLU A 67 -10.97 1.02 -1.26
N TYR A 68 -12.01 1.85 -1.17
CA TYR A 68 -12.35 2.80 -2.23
C TYR A 68 -11.31 3.92 -2.42
N LEU A 69 -10.40 4.11 -1.44
CA LEU A 69 -9.27 5.04 -1.55
C LEU A 69 -8.01 4.38 -2.14
N MET A 70 -7.99 3.06 -2.33
CA MET A 70 -6.79 2.34 -2.77
C MET A 70 -6.33 2.78 -4.18
N ASP A 71 -7.25 3.18 -5.06
CA ASP A 71 -6.89 3.69 -6.38
C ASP A 71 -6.22 5.07 -6.28
N ALA A 72 -6.72 5.94 -5.41
CA ALA A 72 -6.11 7.24 -5.12
C ALA A 72 -4.74 7.09 -4.47
N VAL A 73 -4.61 6.17 -3.52
CA VAL A 73 -3.33 5.80 -2.90
C VAL A 73 -2.35 5.24 -3.92
N THR A 74 -2.80 4.38 -4.85
CA THR A 74 -1.94 3.83 -5.91
C THR A 74 -1.41 4.93 -6.80
N GLY A 75 -2.29 5.86 -7.22
CA GLY A 75 -1.91 7.03 -8.01
C GLY A 75 -0.87 7.92 -7.29
N LEU A 76 -1.08 8.20 -6.00
CA LEU A 76 -0.15 8.99 -5.20
C LEU A 76 1.17 8.26 -4.90
N SER A 77 1.12 6.96 -4.58
CA SER A 77 2.30 6.18 -4.18
C SER A 77 3.24 5.89 -5.34
N GLY A 78 2.69 5.72 -6.55
CA GLY A 78 3.49 5.54 -7.77
C GLY A 78 4.07 6.85 -8.32
N SER A 79 3.32 7.96 -8.21
CA SER A 79 3.76 9.25 -8.77
C SER A 79 4.48 10.16 -7.75
N GLY A 80 4.20 10.03 -6.47
CA GLY A 80 4.74 10.89 -5.40
C GLY A 80 6.27 10.92 -5.37
N PRO A 81 6.97 9.77 -5.30
CA PRO A 81 8.43 9.75 -5.37
C PRO A 81 8.98 10.34 -6.67
N ALA A 82 8.28 10.16 -7.80
CA ALA A 82 8.68 10.73 -9.08
C ALA A 82 8.54 12.26 -9.11
N TYR A 83 7.43 12.81 -8.57
CA TYR A 83 7.24 14.25 -8.44
C TYR A 83 8.28 14.89 -7.51
N VAL A 84 8.60 14.23 -6.38
CA VAL A 84 9.65 14.70 -5.47
C VAL A 84 11.03 14.65 -6.14
N ALA A 85 11.34 13.60 -6.90
CA ALA A 85 12.59 13.50 -7.64
C ALA A 85 12.75 14.64 -8.67
N VAL A 86 11.70 14.91 -9.46
CA VAL A 86 11.70 16.03 -10.44
C VAL A 86 11.86 17.38 -9.75
N MET A 87 11.22 17.58 -8.59
CA MET A 87 11.38 18.81 -7.81
C MET A 87 12.82 18.98 -7.30
N ILE A 88 13.44 17.92 -6.78
CA ILE A 88 14.82 17.95 -6.30
C ILE A 88 15.79 18.23 -7.46
N GLU A 89 15.60 17.58 -8.61
CA GLU A 89 16.41 17.82 -9.82
C GLU A 89 16.34 19.29 -10.26
N ALA A 90 15.14 19.86 -10.34
CA ALA A 90 14.94 21.26 -10.70
C ALA A 90 15.56 22.26 -9.69
N LEU A 91 15.66 21.89 -8.40
CA LEU A 91 16.34 22.70 -7.39
C LEU A 91 17.87 22.57 -7.43
N ALA A 92 18.39 21.43 -7.90
CA ALA A 92 19.83 21.17 -7.98
C ALA A 92 20.47 21.79 -9.24
N ASP A 93 19.72 21.90 -10.33
CA ASP A 93 20.15 22.53 -11.59
C ASP A 93 20.04 24.07 -11.59
N GLY A 94 19.46 24.65 -10.53
CA GLY A 94 19.21 26.09 -10.37
C GLY A 94 20.34 26.88 -9.71
#